data_AF-A0A0Q9N875-F1
#
_entry.id   AF-A0A0Q9N875-F1
#
_cell.length_a   1.000
_cell.length_b   1.000
_cell.length_c   1.000
_cell.angle_alpha   90.00
_cell.angle_beta   90.00
_cell.angle_gamma   90.00
#
_symmetry.space_group_name_H-M   'P 1'
#
loop_
_entity.id
_entity.type
_entity.pdbx_description
1 polymer ?
#
loop_
_entity_poly.entity_id
_entity_poly.type
_entity_poly.pdbx_seq_one_letter_code
_entity_poly.pdbx_strand_id
1 'polypeptide(L)'
;MSSQLPAPPPSAAHAKADNTSLGDLLGDVTRDLSTLMRQEVELAKAELKESASKAGRGGGMLAGAGVAGHFVLLFLSIALWIALGELMGLGWSAVVVSVIWGIIAAVLASVGRRELKTVKGMPQTAETLQEIPPTLKPGEVKP
;
A
#
# COMPACT_ATOMS: atom_id res chain seq x y z
N MET A 1 32.41 47.44 58.83
CA MET A 1 33.18 46.52 57.97
C MET A 1 32.21 45.84 57.02
N SER A 2 32.09 46.36 55.79
CA SER A 2 31.17 45.82 54.79
C SER A 2 32.00 45.08 53.75
N SER A 3 32.06 43.76 53.90
CA SER A 3 32.76 42.85 52.98
C SER A 3 32.03 42.81 51.65
N GLN A 4 32.61 43.43 50.61
CA GLN A 4 32.11 43.28 49.24
C GLN A 4 32.46 41.88 48.74
N LEU A 5 31.44 41.09 48.41
CA LEU A 5 31.59 39.81 47.73
C LEU A 5 31.92 40.07 46.25
N PRO A 6 32.97 39.44 45.69
CA PRO A 6 33.31 39.54 44.27
C PRO A 6 32.16 39.04 43.39
N ALA A 7 31.82 39.81 42.34
CA ALA A 7 30.81 39.39 41.37
C ALA A 7 31.22 38.08 40.68
N PRO A 8 30.28 37.13 40.47
CA PRO A 8 30.59 35.88 39.77
C PRO A 8 31.09 36.18 38.35
N PRO A 9 32.08 35.41 37.84
CA PRO A 9 32.57 35.60 36.49
C PRO A 9 31.41 35.43 35.49
N PRO A 10 31.38 36.24 34.41
CA PRO A 10 30.35 36.12 33.39
C PRO A 10 30.30 34.68 32.87
N SER A 11 29.11 34.07 32.88
CA SER A 11 28.90 32.76 32.29
C SER A 11 29.40 32.75 30.84
N ALA A 12 30.09 31.69 30.42
CA ALA A 12 30.63 31.54 29.07
C ALA A 12 29.56 31.75 27.97
N ALA A 13 28.28 31.58 28.30
CA ALA A 13 27.15 31.90 27.42
C ALA A 13 26.99 33.41 27.14
N HIS A 14 27.22 34.28 28.13
CA HIS A 14 27.15 35.75 27.97
C HIS A 14 28.33 36.28 27.15
N ALA A 15 29.54 35.78 27.40
CA ALA A 15 30.72 36.17 26.63
C ALA A 15 30.66 35.72 25.15
N LYS A 16 29.95 34.62 24.88
CA LYS A 16 29.68 34.16 23.51
C LYS A 16 28.61 35.01 22.84
N ALA A 17 27.55 35.37 23.56
CA ALA A 17 26.47 36.23 23.06
C ALA A 17 26.96 37.65 22.67
N ASP A 18 27.88 38.23 23.44
CA ASP A 18 28.46 39.55 23.16
C ASP A 18 29.40 39.56 21.92
N ASN A 19 29.85 38.39 21.46
CA ASN A 19 30.76 38.24 20.31
C ASN A 19 30.14 37.51 19.09
N THR A 20 28.89 37.05 19.19
CA THR A 20 28.21 36.32 18.12
C THR A 20 27.43 37.31 17.27
N SER A 21 27.72 37.36 15.97
CA SER A 21 26.98 38.25 15.08
C SER A 21 25.56 37.72 14.81
N LEU A 22 24.64 38.60 14.42
CA LEU A 22 23.30 38.20 13.96
C LEU A 22 23.36 37.20 12.78
N GLY A 23 24.43 37.25 11.98
CA GLY A 23 24.65 36.31 10.88
C GLY A 23 24.98 34.90 11.37
N ASP A 24 25.70 34.77 12.48
CA ASP A 24 26.04 33.48 13.09
C ASP A 24 24.80 32.82 13.71
N LEU A 25 23.93 33.61 14.36
CA LEU A 25 22.66 33.14 14.91
C LEU A 25 21.69 32.66 13.82
N LEU A 26 21.58 33.39 12.70
CA LEU A 26 20.78 32.95 11.55
C LEU A 26 21.36 31.67 10.92
N GLY A 27 22.69 31.56 10.88
CA GLY A 27 23.39 30.37 10.39
C GLY A 27 23.08 29.14 11.24
N ASP A 28 23.12 29.27 12.56
CA ASP A 28 22.80 28.20 13.51
C ASP A 28 21.32 27.77 13.39
N VAL A 29 20.37 28.71 13.35
CA VAL A 29 18.94 28.39 13.16
C VAL A 29 18.68 27.69 11.82
N THR A 30 19.30 28.15 10.74
CA THR A 30 19.17 27.51 9.41
C THR A 30 19.73 26.09 9.43
N ARG A 31 20.84 25.87 10.13
CA ARG A 31 21.45 24.55 10.30
C ARG A 31 20.57 23.61 11.12
N ASP A 32 19.94 24.12 12.17
CA ASP A 32 19.02 23.36 13.02
C ASP A 32 17.75 22.98 12.25
N LEU A 33 17.17 23.91 11.48
CA LEU A 33 16.03 23.62 10.58
C LEU A 33 16.40 22.56 9.53
N SER A 34 17.58 22.67 8.91
CA SER A 34 18.07 21.67 7.94
C SER A 34 18.22 20.29 8.59
N THR A 35 18.66 20.26 9.85
CA THR A 35 18.80 19.02 10.63
C THR A 35 17.44 18.40 10.95
N LEU A 36 16.45 19.20 11.37
CA LEU A 36 15.08 18.75 11.61
C LEU A 36 14.43 18.22 10.33
N MET A 37 14.55 18.93 9.21
CA MET A 37 14.03 18.48 7.92
C MET A 37 14.63 17.14 7.50
N ARG A 38 15.93 16.95 7.71
CA ARG A 38 16.57 15.65 7.44
C ARG A 38 16.02 14.56 8.35
N GLN A 39 15.80 14.85 9.64
CA GLN A 39 15.23 13.90 10.59
C GLN A 39 13.79 13.51 10.25
N GLU A 40 12.94 14.45 9.85
CA GLU A 40 11.56 14.18 9.39
C GLU A 40 11.56 13.27 8.16
N VAL A 41 12.48 13.51 7.22
CA VAL A 41 12.64 12.63 6.05
C VAL A 41 13.12 11.23 6.47
N GLU A 42 14.06 11.13 7.40
CA GLU A 42 14.51 9.82 7.91
C GLU A 42 13.41 9.08 8.66
N LEU A 43 12.60 9.79 9.46
CA LEU A 43 11.46 9.24 10.17
C LEU A 43 10.38 8.76 9.20
N ALA A 44 10.00 9.59 8.23
CA ALA A 44 9.05 9.22 7.20
C ALA A 44 9.53 8.01 6.39
N LYS A 45 10.83 7.93 6.08
CA LYS A 45 11.43 6.74 5.44
C LYS A 45 11.32 5.50 6.34
N ALA A 46 11.57 5.64 7.64
CA ALA A 46 11.45 4.54 8.59
C ALA A 46 10.00 4.04 8.70
N GLU A 47 9.04 4.95 8.82
CA GLU A 47 7.61 4.63 8.90
C GLU A 47 7.09 4.00 7.60
N LEU A 48 7.51 4.52 6.44
CA LEU A 48 7.20 3.92 5.15
C LEU A 48 7.79 2.51 5.02
N LYS A 49 9.03 2.29 5.47
CA LYS A 49 9.66 0.96 5.45
C LYS A 49 8.94 -0.01 6.37
N GLU A 50 8.57 0.42 7.57
CA GLU A 50 7.80 -0.40 8.51
C GLU A 50 6.41 -0.74 7.96
N SER A 51 5.72 0.25 7.40
CA SER A 51 4.42 0.09 6.75
C SER A 51 4.50 -0.86 5.57
N ALA A 52 5.50 -0.70 4.70
CA ALA A 52 5.74 -1.59 3.57
C ALA A 52 6.08 -3.02 4.01
N SER A 53 6.85 -3.17 5.10
CA SER A 53 7.16 -4.49 5.66
C SER A 53 5.91 -5.18 6.22
N LYS A 54 5.08 -4.46 6.99
CA LYS A 54 3.82 -4.97 7.53
C LYS A 54 2.84 -5.33 6.41
N ALA A 55 2.67 -4.44 5.43
CA ALA A 55 1.84 -4.69 4.26
C ALA A 55 2.35 -5.87 3.43
N GLY A 56 3.67 -5.96 3.21
CA GLY A 56 4.31 -7.06 2.48
C GLY A 56 4.15 -8.40 3.19
N ARG A 57 4.33 -8.44 4.52
CA ARG A 57 4.12 -9.65 5.32
C ARG A 57 2.64 -10.06 5.31
N GLY A 58 1.72 -9.11 5.50
CA GLY A 58 0.29 -9.35 5.45
C GLY A 58 -0.17 -9.85 4.07
N GLY A 59 0.24 -9.17 3.01
CA GLY A 59 -0.01 -9.57 1.63
C GLY A 59 0.56 -10.95 1.30
N GLY A 60 1.79 -11.23 1.75
CA GLY A 60 2.43 -12.54 1.61
C GLY A 60 1.68 -13.67 2.34
N MET A 61 1.21 -13.42 3.57
CA MET A 61 0.38 -14.37 4.31
C MET A 61 -0.95 -14.63 3.61
N LEU A 62 -1.62 -13.60 3.09
CA LEU A 62 -2.88 -13.76 2.36
C LEU A 62 -2.69 -14.52 1.04
N ALA A 63 -1.61 -14.23 0.31
CA ALA A 63 -1.25 -14.98 -0.89
C ALA A 63 -0.98 -16.46 -0.56
N GLY A 64 -0.20 -16.73 0.48
CA GLY A 64 0.06 -18.08 0.97
C GLY A 64 -1.21 -18.81 1.41
N ALA A 65 -2.10 -18.12 2.14
CA ALA A 65 -3.40 -18.66 2.55
C ALA A 65 -4.29 -18.97 1.34
N GLY A 66 -4.26 -18.15 0.29
CA GLY A 66 -4.95 -18.43 -0.98
C GLY A 66 -4.46 -19.71 -1.64
N VAL A 67 -3.13 -19.90 -1.74
CA VAL A 67 -2.54 -21.13 -2.29
C VAL A 67 -2.88 -22.35 -1.43
N ALA A 68 -2.71 -22.25 -0.11
CA ALA A 68 -3.03 -23.34 0.81
C ALA A 68 -4.52 -23.70 0.75
N GLY A 69 -5.40 -22.70 0.72
CA GLY A 69 -6.84 -22.89 0.56
C GLY A 69 -7.21 -23.56 -0.76
N HIS A 70 -6.52 -23.23 -1.86
CA HIS A 70 -6.71 -23.90 -3.14
C HIS A 70 -6.37 -25.40 -3.05
N PHE A 71 -5.26 -25.77 -2.42
CA PHE A 71 -4.91 -27.17 -2.21
C PHE A 71 -5.90 -27.92 -1.30
N VAL A 72 -6.40 -27.26 -0.25
CA VAL A 72 -7.45 -27.84 0.60
C VAL A 72 -8.70 -28.15 -0.24
N LEU A 73 -9.16 -27.21 -1.07
CA LEU A 73 -10.30 -27.41 -1.95
C LEU A 73 -10.06 -28.54 -2.97
N LEU A 74 -8.84 -28.63 -3.52
CA LEU A 74 -8.45 -29.70 -4.43
C LEU A 74 -8.53 -31.07 -3.74
N PHE A 75 -7.91 -31.24 -2.57
CA PHE A 75 -7.92 -32.52 -1.87
C PHE A 75 -9.30 -32.90 -1.36
N LEU A 76 -10.11 -31.94 -0.91
CA LEU A 76 -11.51 -32.19 -0.56
C LEU A 76 -12.32 -32.64 -1.78
N SER A 77 -12.05 -32.09 -2.96
CA SER A 77 -12.72 -32.50 -4.20
C SER A 77 -12.38 -33.93 -4.59
N ILE A 78 -11.11 -34.32 -4.48
CA ILE A 78 -10.65 -35.69 -4.74
C ILE A 78 -11.25 -36.65 -3.72
N ALA A 79 -11.21 -36.30 -2.43
CA ALA A 79 -11.79 -37.11 -1.37
C ALA A 79 -13.30 -37.30 -1.57
N LEU A 80 -14.02 -36.23 -1.90
CA LEU A 80 -15.45 -36.28 -2.21
C LEU A 80 -15.73 -37.16 -3.43
N TRP A 81 -14.92 -37.04 -4.48
CA TRP A 81 -15.05 -37.88 -5.67
C TRP A 81 -14.86 -39.36 -5.31
N ILE A 82 -13.78 -39.71 -4.61
CA ILE A 82 -13.54 -41.12 -4.22
C ILE A 82 -14.67 -41.64 -3.34
N ALA A 83 -15.08 -40.88 -2.32
CA ALA A 83 -16.14 -41.26 -1.41
C ALA A 83 -17.48 -41.49 -2.12
N LEU A 84 -17.88 -40.60 -3.04
CA LEU A 84 -19.08 -40.80 -3.86
C LEU A 84 -18.89 -41.94 -4.87
N GLY A 85 -17.67 -42.12 -5.36
CA GLY A 85 -17.28 -43.20 -6.25
C GLY A 85 -17.57 -44.59 -5.66
N GLU A 86 -17.41 -44.76 -4.35
CA GLU A 86 -17.75 -46.02 -3.65
C GLU A 86 -19.27 -46.27 -3.60
N LEU A 87 -20.09 -45.23 -3.63
CA LEU A 87 -21.56 -45.34 -3.55
C LEU A 87 -22.24 -45.49 -4.91
N MET A 88 -21.77 -44.79 -5.95
CA MET A 88 -22.45 -44.70 -7.25
C MET A 88 -21.54 -44.88 -8.47
N GLY A 89 -20.26 -45.20 -8.24
CA GLY A 89 -19.25 -45.34 -9.29
C GLY A 89 -18.56 -44.01 -9.65
N LEU A 90 -17.30 -44.11 -10.06
CA LEU A 90 -16.44 -42.94 -10.33
C LEU A 90 -16.98 -42.03 -11.44
N GLY A 91 -17.68 -42.58 -12.43
CA GLY A 91 -18.27 -41.78 -13.53
C GLY A 91 -19.36 -40.83 -13.05
N TRP A 92 -20.37 -41.34 -12.36
CA TRP A 92 -21.47 -40.51 -11.83
C TRP A 92 -21.01 -39.57 -10.73
N SER A 93 -20.06 -40.01 -9.90
CA SER A 93 -19.42 -39.14 -8.93
C SER A 93 -18.75 -37.93 -9.58
N ALA A 94 -18.04 -38.12 -10.70
CA ALA A 94 -17.40 -37.01 -11.42
C ALA A 94 -18.43 -35.97 -11.87
N VAL A 95 -19.59 -36.41 -12.35
CA VAL A 95 -20.69 -35.53 -12.76
C VAL A 95 -21.22 -34.73 -11.57
N VAL A 96 -21.46 -35.38 -10.43
CA VAL A 96 -21.95 -34.70 -9.21
C VAL A 96 -20.94 -33.65 -8.73
N VAL A 97 -19.67 -34.00 -8.60
CA VAL A 97 -18.61 -33.07 -8.17
C VAL A 97 -18.49 -31.91 -9.16
N SER A 98 -18.62 -32.17 -10.47
CA SER A 98 -18.59 -31.14 -11.51
C SER A 98 -19.78 -30.17 -11.41
N VAL A 99 -20.98 -30.66 -11.11
CA VAL A 99 -22.16 -29.82 -10.89
C VAL A 99 -21.98 -28.94 -9.65
N ILE A 100 -21.45 -29.49 -8.55
CA ILE A 100 -21.15 -28.72 -7.33
C ILE A 100 -20.18 -27.57 -7.65
N TRP A 101 -19.08 -27.86 -8.32
CA TRP A 101 -18.12 -26.82 -8.75
C TRP A 101 -18.71 -25.82 -9.73
N GLY A 102 -19.58 -26.26 -10.63
CA GLY A 102 -20.30 -25.38 -11.56
C GLY A 102 -21.19 -24.37 -10.83
N ILE A 103 -21.91 -24.81 -9.78
CA ILE A 103 -22.72 -23.93 -8.94
C ILE A 103 -21.83 -22.93 -8.18
N ILE A 104 -20.75 -23.41 -7.56
CA ILE A 104 -19.78 -22.55 -6.85
C ILE A 104 -19.22 -21.49 -7.81
N ALA A 105 -18.79 -21.88 -9.01
CA ALA A 105 -18.26 -20.98 -10.02
C ALA A 105 -19.29 -19.94 -10.47
N ALA A 106 -20.56 -20.33 -10.69
CA ALA A 106 -21.63 -19.41 -11.05
C ALA A 106 -21.89 -18.37 -9.94
N VAL A 107 -21.90 -18.79 -8.67
CA VAL A 107 -22.06 -17.88 -7.53
C VAL A 107 -20.88 -16.92 -7.42
N LEU A 108 -19.64 -17.43 -7.46
CA LEU A 108 -18.43 -16.61 -7.39
C LEU A 108 -18.35 -15.61 -8.54
N ALA A 109 -18.66 -16.03 -9.77
CA ALA A 109 -18.71 -15.14 -10.92
C ALA A 109 -19.79 -14.05 -10.77
N SER A 110 -20.97 -14.40 -10.24
CA SER A 110 -22.04 -13.45 -9.98
C SER A 110 -21.65 -12.42 -8.91
N VAL A 111 -21.11 -12.87 -7.78
CA VAL A 111 -20.65 -11.99 -6.70
C VAL A 111 -19.50 -11.11 -7.18
N GLY A 112 -18.48 -11.70 -7.81
CA GLY A 112 -17.35 -10.95 -8.37
C GLY A 112 -17.80 -9.88 -9.36
N ARG A 113 -18.75 -10.19 -10.26
CA ARG A 113 -19.34 -9.19 -11.17
C ARG A 113 -20.09 -8.09 -10.44
N ARG A 114 -20.73 -8.35 -9.30
CA ARG A 114 -21.41 -7.33 -8.49
C ARG A 114 -20.41 -6.42 -7.80
N GLU A 115 -19.39 -6.98 -7.16
CA GLU A 115 -18.33 -6.22 -6.48
C GLU A 115 -17.54 -5.36 -7.49
N LEU A 116 -17.22 -5.90 -8.67
CA LEU A 116 -16.56 -5.11 -9.71
C LEU A 116 -17.42 -3.92 -10.18
N LYS A 117 -18.74 -4.05 -10.18
CA LYS A 117 -19.66 -2.95 -10.54
C LYS A 117 -19.75 -1.86 -9.47
N THR A 118 -19.44 -2.16 -8.20
CA THR A 118 -19.48 -1.17 -7.11
C THR A 118 -18.18 -0.38 -6.99
N VAL A 119 -17.08 -0.86 -7.60
CA VAL A 119 -15.82 -0.10 -7.72
C VAL A 119 -16.01 1.06 -8.71
N LYS A 120 -16.27 2.26 -8.16
CA LYS A 120 -16.24 3.52 -8.91
C LYS A 120 -14.87 3.69 -9.56
N GLY A 121 -14.82 3.64 -10.89
CA GLY A 121 -13.59 3.89 -11.66
C GLY A 121 -13.17 2.78 -12.61
N MET A 122 -13.94 1.70 -12.78
CA MET A 122 -13.71 0.82 -13.93
C MET A 122 -14.06 1.62 -15.21
N PRO A 123 -13.09 1.95 -16.09
CA PRO A 123 -13.38 2.72 -17.28
C PRO A 123 -14.25 1.85 -18.20
N GLN A 124 -15.55 2.11 -18.22
CA GLN A 124 -16.41 1.72 -19.34
C GLN A 124 -15.95 2.40 -20.65
N THR A 125 -15.03 3.36 -20.53
CA THR A 125 -14.46 4.24 -21.55
C THR A 125 -13.33 3.62 -22.39
N ALA A 126 -13.00 2.32 -22.28
CA ALA A 126 -12.15 1.68 -23.30
C ALA A 126 -12.88 1.57 -24.66
N GLU A 127 -14.22 1.52 -24.65
CA GLU A 127 -15.04 1.62 -25.87
C GLU A 127 -15.22 3.08 -26.32
N THR A 128 -15.42 4.03 -25.39
CA THR A 128 -15.57 5.46 -25.74
C THR A 128 -14.28 6.11 -26.25
N LEU A 129 -13.09 5.61 -25.87
CA LEU A 129 -11.82 6.09 -26.41
C LEU A 129 -11.58 5.67 -27.87
N GLN A 130 -12.34 4.69 -28.40
CA GLN A 130 -12.31 4.33 -29.83
C GLN A 130 -13.27 5.19 -30.67
N GLU A 131 -14.17 5.95 -30.05
CA GLU A 131 -15.09 6.90 -30.69
C GLU A 131 -14.56 8.35 -30.66
N ILE A 132 -13.25 8.57 -30.57
CA ILE A 132 -12.71 9.92 -30.81
C ILE A 132 -12.62 10.10 -32.34
N PRO A 133 -13.53 10.90 -32.97
CA PRO A 133 -13.47 11.16 -34.39
C PRO A 133 -12.14 11.83 -34.76
N PRO A 134 -11.62 11.62 -35.98
CA PRO A 134 -10.33 12.15 -36.46
C PRO A 134 -10.24 13.70 -36.53
N THR A 135 -11.25 14.42 -36.04
CA THR A 135 -11.35 15.87 -36.05
C THR A 135 -10.55 16.55 -34.92
N LEU A 136 -10.01 15.81 -33.95
CA LEU A 136 -9.03 16.34 -32.98
C LEU A 136 -7.59 16.17 -33.47
N LYS A 137 -7.31 16.65 -34.69
CA LYS A 137 -5.97 17.03 -35.13
C LYS A 137 -5.86 18.55 -35.12
N PRO A 138 -5.36 19.18 -34.04
CA PRO A 138 -4.96 20.57 -34.08
C PRO A 138 -3.75 20.71 -35.01
N GLY A 139 -3.93 21.24 -36.21
CA GLY A 139 -2.79 21.49 -37.09
C GLY A 139 -3.04 21.86 -38.55
N GLU A 140 -4.23 21.64 -39.12
CA GLU A 140 -4.48 22.10 -40.50
C GLU A 140 -4.94 23.56 -40.52
N VAL A 141 -4.00 24.46 -40.26
CA VAL A 141 -4.06 25.83 -40.77
C VAL A 141 -3.79 25.73 -42.27
N LYS A 142 -4.86 25.77 -43.07
CA LYS A 142 -4.74 25.86 -44.53
C LYS A 142 -4.47 27.32 -44.90
N PRO A 143 -3.48 27.61 -45.78
CA PRO A 143 -3.14 28.96 -46.22
C PRO A 143 -4.28 29.63 -47.02
#